data_AF-A0A5K3FUC4-F1
#
_entry.id   AF-A0A5K3FUC4-F1
#
_cell.length_a   1.000
_cell.length_b   1.000
_cell.length_c   1.000
_cell.angle_alpha   90.00
_cell.angle_beta   90.00
_cell.angle_gamma   90.00
#
_symmetry.space_group_name_H-M   'P 1'
#
loop_
_entity.id
_entity.type
_entity.pdbx_description
1 polymer ?
#
loop_
_entity_poly.entity_id
_entity_poly.type
_entity_poly.pdbx_seq_one_letter_code
_entity_poly.pdbx_strand_id
1 'polypeptide(L)'
;MVGAEFESALRNFLSNPTNGDNDASEQLVPSVLGLLRIGQTDFIPTIRTEVQSALADALERTCGGSLGSERGHFPDEDRSVQGSSSENTTSTWLDLLKSVCLELEQVLFRIRSVILSVASAITPSALDDADSASVSNESLRRIYWEATDWSQREVAKIVTSHFKQTRQQQPSVKGLVSCDDFIAFAEILENFHRRVVVPAWSFYCWPARSGLPFPVHSAVLRSLVSSQASVLLQAFHEDHCNTLSQALDQETWRPASHALSPALVPLLSHLLDHHELQTISNVDASDNSVSSVEAGTSSKLILHGEGYVVVETVLTLIPLMIDYLQLGKKLAAWPALLRDVQLYLTKFITVFNSRSCELVLGAGARKRDVLSTISARNLALVARSLESLLIIIPVLQAFFEKLYQNAEESCDKLSEASSCHNDHLLITKKKGLSNPFTAVNLSIRKHLSDLVEKLTTLLATRIASRLGTWQPRPPTPSAELRAVCQALTKLTETTSDVLSSDMLTNLLLRAHLEFKAGLRQRLADLSLFPDGGPQQGLVDSELVFYMTCLRRLTPSLEHFADDCNEVWPTQSAPKS
;
A
#
# COMPACT_ATOMS: atom_id res chain seq x y z
N MET A 1 9.93 -61.22 -21.39
CA MET A 1 8.79 -61.47 -20.48
C MET A 1 8.83 -60.50 -19.31
N VAL A 2 9.90 -60.53 -18.49
CA VAL A 2 10.08 -59.64 -17.31
C VAL A 2 9.99 -58.14 -17.64
N GLY A 3 10.52 -57.68 -18.78
CA GLY A 3 10.41 -56.27 -19.19
C GLY A 3 8.97 -55.81 -19.48
N ALA A 4 8.17 -56.64 -20.15
CA ALA A 4 6.76 -56.35 -20.45
C ALA A 4 5.88 -56.40 -19.18
N GLU A 5 6.23 -57.28 -18.23
CA GLU A 5 5.58 -57.34 -16.92
C GLU A 5 5.88 -56.07 -16.09
N PHE A 6 7.14 -55.59 -16.13
CA PHE A 6 7.53 -54.33 -15.50
C PHE A 6 6.79 -53.13 -16.12
N GLU A 7 6.73 -53.02 -17.44
CA GLU A 7 6.00 -51.96 -18.15
C GLU A 7 4.50 -51.95 -17.80
N SER A 8 3.86 -53.12 -17.81
CA SER A 8 2.44 -53.25 -17.46
C SER A 8 2.16 -52.88 -16.01
N ALA A 9 3.00 -53.35 -15.07
CA ALA A 9 2.87 -53.01 -13.66
C ALA A 9 3.09 -51.50 -13.41
N LEU A 10 4.09 -50.91 -14.06
CA LEU A 10 4.38 -49.48 -13.97
C LEU A 10 3.22 -48.63 -14.51
N ARG A 11 2.69 -48.97 -15.69
CA ARG A 11 1.54 -48.28 -16.29
C ARG A 11 0.31 -48.36 -15.40
N ASN A 12 -0.01 -49.55 -14.88
CA ASN A 12 -1.16 -49.75 -13.99
C ASN A 12 -1.01 -48.95 -12.68
N PHE A 13 0.20 -48.88 -12.13
CA PHE A 13 0.45 -48.13 -10.90
C PHE A 13 0.29 -46.62 -11.11
N LEU A 14 0.87 -46.08 -12.18
CA LEU A 14 0.83 -44.64 -12.50
C LEU A 14 -0.55 -44.16 -12.96
N SER A 15 -1.34 -45.01 -13.63
CA SER A 15 -2.67 -44.65 -14.11
C SER A 15 -3.76 -44.76 -13.04
N ASN A 16 -3.64 -45.68 -12.06
CA ASN A 16 -4.71 -45.93 -11.09
C ASN A 16 -4.69 -44.95 -9.90
N PRO A 17 -5.72 -44.09 -9.71
CA PRO A 17 -5.75 -43.06 -8.67
C PRO A 17 -5.80 -43.62 -7.24
N THR A 18 -6.21 -44.88 -7.03
CA THR A 18 -6.25 -45.50 -5.70
C THR A 18 -4.88 -45.84 -5.12
N ASN A 19 -3.82 -45.74 -5.93
CA ASN A 19 -2.46 -46.13 -5.54
C ASN A 19 -1.65 -45.02 -4.88
N GLY A 20 -2.26 -43.88 -4.56
CA GLY A 20 -1.59 -42.76 -3.90
C GLY A 20 -0.82 -43.18 -2.64
N ASP A 21 -1.43 -43.97 -1.76
CA ASP A 21 -0.83 -44.42 -0.49
C ASP A 21 -0.19 -45.82 -0.55
N ASN A 22 -0.26 -46.51 -1.69
CA ASN A 22 0.24 -47.87 -1.82
C ASN A 22 1.77 -47.85 -2.05
N ASP A 23 2.50 -48.67 -1.30
CA ASP A 23 3.92 -48.87 -1.54
C ASP A 23 4.12 -49.57 -2.89
N ALA A 24 4.77 -48.88 -3.83
CA ALA A 24 5.06 -49.44 -5.16
C ALA A 24 6.07 -50.61 -5.08
N SER A 25 6.65 -50.85 -3.90
CA SER A 25 7.65 -51.90 -3.67
C SER A 25 7.14 -53.29 -4.03
N GLU A 26 5.94 -53.68 -3.61
CA GLU A 26 5.41 -55.03 -3.81
C GLU A 26 5.19 -55.39 -5.28
N GLN A 27 4.88 -54.39 -6.12
CA GLN A 27 4.56 -54.59 -7.54
C GLN A 27 5.78 -54.42 -8.45
N LEU A 28 6.70 -53.52 -8.12
CA LEU A 28 7.78 -53.12 -9.02
C LEU A 28 9.14 -53.69 -8.65
N VAL A 29 9.45 -53.86 -7.35
CA VAL A 29 10.78 -54.32 -6.90
C VAL A 29 11.14 -55.73 -7.40
N PRO A 30 10.23 -56.73 -7.41
CA PRO A 30 10.55 -58.07 -7.93
C PRO A 30 10.97 -58.03 -9.42
N SER A 31 10.26 -57.25 -10.23
CA SER A 31 10.53 -57.10 -11.66
C SER A 31 11.83 -56.32 -11.91
N VAL A 32 12.11 -55.28 -11.12
CA VAL A 32 13.38 -54.51 -11.19
C VAL A 32 14.57 -55.39 -10.80
N LEU A 33 14.47 -56.17 -9.72
CA LEU A 33 15.53 -57.12 -9.32
C LEU A 33 15.74 -58.21 -10.37
N GLY A 34 14.66 -58.67 -11.02
CA GLY A 34 14.73 -59.61 -12.15
C GLY A 34 15.48 -59.03 -13.35
N LEU A 35 15.20 -57.78 -13.72
CA LEU A 35 15.89 -57.07 -14.82
C LEU A 35 17.37 -56.81 -14.50
N LEU A 36 17.68 -56.40 -13.26
CA LEU A 36 19.05 -56.21 -12.80
C LEU A 36 19.86 -57.51 -12.83
N ARG A 37 19.27 -58.64 -12.43
CA ARG A 37 19.92 -59.97 -12.50
C ARG A 37 20.22 -60.44 -13.93
N ILE A 38 19.44 -59.98 -14.92
CA ILE A 38 19.65 -60.29 -16.34
C ILE A 38 20.62 -59.29 -16.99
N GLY A 39 21.08 -58.27 -16.24
CA GLY A 39 22.01 -57.24 -16.71
C GLY A 39 21.37 -56.18 -17.60
N GLN A 40 20.03 -56.07 -17.61
CA GLN A 40 19.31 -55.05 -18.39
C GLN A 40 19.05 -53.81 -17.54
N THR A 41 19.60 -52.67 -17.95
CA THR A 41 19.40 -51.35 -17.31
C THR A 41 18.42 -50.44 -18.08
N ASP A 42 17.77 -50.97 -19.13
CA ASP A 42 16.81 -50.25 -19.99
C ASP A 42 15.49 -49.86 -19.28
N PHE A 43 15.34 -50.14 -17.99
CA PHE A 43 14.17 -49.76 -17.22
C PHE A 43 14.11 -48.24 -16.92
N ILE A 44 15.25 -47.54 -16.84
CA ILE A 44 15.28 -46.07 -16.61
C ILE A 44 14.60 -45.28 -17.75
N PRO A 45 14.94 -45.48 -19.03
CA PRO A 45 14.23 -44.81 -20.13
C PRO A 45 12.76 -45.21 -20.21
N THR A 46 12.43 -46.47 -19.88
CA THR A 46 11.05 -46.96 -19.80
C THR A 46 10.24 -46.23 -18.72
N ILE A 47 10.84 -46.00 -17.54
CA ILE A 47 10.23 -45.18 -16.48
C ILE A 47 9.99 -43.76 -16.99
N ARG A 48 10.97 -43.14 -17.65
CA ARG A 48 10.82 -41.78 -18.20
C ARG A 48 9.64 -41.67 -19.17
N THR A 49 9.49 -42.61 -20.10
CA THR A 49 8.41 -42.56 -21.10
C THR A 49 7.03 -42.74 -20.47
N GLU A 50 6.91 -43.67 -19.51
CA GLU A 50 5.62 -43.95 -18.86
C GLU A 50 5.20 -42.81 -17.92
N VAL A 51 6.17 -42.18 -17.23
CA VAL A 51 5.95 -40.96 -16.44
C VAL A 51 5.40 -39.83 -17.30
N GLN A 52 5.97 -39.61 -18.49
CA GLN A 52 5.50 -38.58 -19.42
C GLN A 52 4.09 -38.87 -19.93
N SER A 53 3.78 -40.13 -20.27
CA SER A 53 2.42 -40.54 -20.68
C SER A 53 1.41 -40.31 -19.56
N ALA A 54 1.70 -40.77 -18.35
CA ALA A 54 0.78 -40.64 -17.22
C ALA A 54 0.43 -39.18 -16.88
N LEU A 55 1.41 -38.28 -16.99
CA LEU A 55 1.20 -36.84 -16.79
C LEU A 55 0.38 -36.21 -17.91
N ALA A 56 0.64 -36.57 -19.17
CA ALA A 56 -0.15 -36.09 -20.31
C ALA A 56 -1.61 -36.56 -20.22
N ASP A 57 -1.84 -37.85 -19.96
CA ASP A 57 -3.16 -38.43 -19.80
C ASP A 57 -3.94 -37.77 -18.65
N ALA A 58 -3.26 -37.40 -17.56
CA ALA A 58 -3.87 -36.71 -16.44
C ALA A 58 -4.37 -35.31 -16.78
N LEU A 59 -3.61 -34.57 -17.58
CA LEU A 59 -4.03 -33.27 -18.08
C LEU A 59 -5.17 -33.37 -19.08
N GLU A 60 -5.13 -34.34 -19.99
CA GLU A 60 -6.20 -34.53 -20.97
C GLU A 60 -7.52 -34.90 -20.30
N ARG A 61 -7.50 -35.77 -19.28
CA ARG A 61 -8.70 -36.12 -18.50
C ARG A 61 -9.34 -34.91 -17.83
N THR A 62 -8.53 -34.03 -17.23
CA THR A 62 -9.02 -32.86 -16.49
C THR A 62 -9.46 -31.73 -17.39
N CYS A 63 -8.69 -31.43 -18.44
CA CYS A 63 -9.01 -30.36 -19.38
C CYS A 63 -10.13 -30.77 -20.36
N GLY A 64 -10.13 -32.03 -20.83
CA GLY A 64 -11.11 -32.54 -21.79
C GLY A 64 -12.50 -32.76 -21.23
N GLY A 65 -12.63 -33.05 -19.93
CA GLY A 65 -13.93 -33.26 -19.27
C GLY A 65 -14.77 -31.99 -19.09
N SER A 66 -14.13 -30.81 -19.01
CA SER A 66 -14.82 -29.55 -18.70
C SER A 66 -15.01 -28.61 -19.91
N LEU A 67 -14.20 -28.76 -20.97
CA LEU A 67 -14.29 -27.94 -22.19
C LEU A 67 -15.22 -28.54 -23.28
N GLY A 68 -15.80 -29.71 -23.03
CA GLY A 68 -16.61 -30.46 -24.00
C GLY A 68 -18.12 -30.15 -24.04
N SER A 69 -18.65 -29.30 -23.13
CA SER A 69 -20.10 -29.08 -23.02
C SER A 69 -20.66 -27.90 -23.83
N GLU A 70 -19.87 -27.22 -24.66
CA GLU A 70 -20.33 -26.13 -25.55
C GLU A 70 -19.99 -26.37 -27.03
N ARG A 71 -19.99 -27.63 -27.47
CA ARG A 71 -20.04 -27.95 -28.92
C ARG A 71 -21.33 -28.70 -29.23
N GLY A 72 -22.43 -27.97 -29.27
CA GLY A 72 -23.68 -28.48 -29.79
C GLY A 72 -24.82 -27.50 -29.61
N HIS A 73 -25.35 -27.02 -30.75
CA HIS A 73 -26.59 -26.25 -30.91
C HIS A 73 -26.48 -24.72 -30.78
N PHE A 74 -26.49 -24.06 -31.94
CA PHE A 74 -27.05 -22.72 -32.09
C PHE A 74 -28.59 -22.84 -31.97
N PRO A 75 -29.23 -22.03 -31.12
CA PRO A 75 -30.52 -21.48 -31.48
C PRO A 75 -30.46 -19.94 -31.47
N ASP A 76 -31.27 -19.40 -32.37
CA ASP A 76 -31.31 -18.02 -32.85
C ASP A 76 -31.43 -16.92 -31.78
N GLU A 77 -31.04 -15.73 -32.23
CA GLU A 77 -31.21 -14.41 -31.62
C GLU A 77 -32.62 -14.21 -31.04
N ASP A 78 -32.69 -13.94 -29.73
CA ASP A 78 -33.42 -12.82 -29.12
C ASP A 78 -33.63 -13.11 -27.63
N ARG A 79 -32.87 -12.42 -26.76
CA ARG A 79 -33.34 -11.83 -25.50
C ARG A 79 -32.21 -11.14 -24.74
N SER A 80 -32.37 -9.84 -24.61
CA SER A 80 -31.74 -8.98 -23.62
C SER A 80 -31.90 -9.53 -22.19
N VAL A 81 -30.80 -9.87 -21.52
CA VAL A 81 -30.72 -9.97 -20.06
C VAL A 81 -29.38 -9.41 -19.58
N GLN A 82 -29.48 -8.53 -18.59
CA GLN A 82 -28.42 -7.78 -17.93
C GLN A 82 -27.48 -8.67 -17.09
N GLY A 83 -26.17 -8.41 -17.17
CA GLY A 83 -25.36 -8.13 -15.96
C GLY A 83 -24.89 -9.23 -15.01
N SER A 84 -24.89 -10.53 -15.35
CA SER A 84 -24.48 -11.58 -14.38
C SER A 84 -23.56 -12.70 -14.89
N SER A 85 -22.86 -12.52 -16.02
CA SER A 85 -22.12 -13.63 -16.67
C SER A 85 -20.61 -13.70 -16.42
N SER A 86 -19.95 -12.69 -15.85
CA SER A 86 -18.48 -12.74 -15.64
C SER A 86 -18.05 -13.38 -14.32
N GLU A 87 -18.85 -13.32 -13.26
CA GLU A 87 -18.50 -13.92 -11.96
C GLU A 87 -18.53 -15.47 -12.01
N ASN A 88 -19.41 -16.03 -12.84
CA ASN A 88 -19.50 -17.47 -13.03
C ASN A 88 -18.35 -18.02 -13.87
N THR A 89 -17.69 -17.21 -14.72
CA THR A 89 -16.59 -17.69 -15.57
C THR A 89 -15.24 -17.69 -14.87
N THR A 90 -14.97 -16.73 -13.97
CA THR A 90 -13.72 -16.72 -13.19
C THR A 90 -13.71 -17.81 -12.13
N SER A 91 -14.81 -17.98 -11.39
CA SER A 91 -14.96 -19.03 -10.36
C SER A 91 -14.82 -20.44 -10.95
N THR A 92 -15.53 -20.74 -12.04
CA THR A 92 -15.42 -22.03 -12.74
C THR A 92 -14.02 -22.29 -13.27
N TRP A 93 -13.33 -21.26 -13.76
CA TRP A 93 -11.94 -21.39 -14.19
C TRP A 93 -10.98 -21.66 -13.01
N LEU A 94 -11.18 -21.01 -11.86
CA LEU A 94 -10.39 -21.28 -10.65
C LEU A 94 -10.60 -22.72 -10.16
N ASP A 95 -11.82 -23.25 -10.23
CA ASP A 95 -12.12 -24.64 -9.90
C ASP A 95 -11.44 -25.62 -10.86
N LEU A 96 -11.41 -25.31 -12.16
CA LEU A 96 -10.66 -26.08 -13.15
C LEU A 96 -9.16 -26.06 -12.84
N LEU A 97 -8.58 -24.88 -12.58
CA LEU A 97 -7.16 -24.74 -12.25
C LEU A 97 -6.81 -25.54 -11.00
N LYS A 98 -7.64 -25.45 -9.96
CA LYS A 98 -7.49 -26.23 -8.73
C LYS A 98 -7.53 -27.73 -9.01
N SER A 99 -8.47 -28.18 -9.83
CA SER A 99 -8.61 -29.60 -10.20
C SER A 99 -7.37 -30.11 -10.96
N VAL A 100 -6.86 -29.32 -11.91
CA VAL A 100 -5.61 -29.64 -12.64
C VAL A 100 -4.43 -29.75 -11.69
N CYS A 101 -4.25 -28.80 -10.76
CA CYS A 101 -3.17 -28.82 -9.78
C CYS A 101 -3.25 -30.06 -8.86
N LEU A 102 -4.44 -30.43 -8.39
CA LEU A 102 -4.64 -31.61 -7.53
C LEU A 102 -4.36 -32.92 -8.26
N GLU A 103 -4.79 -33.06 -9.51
CA GLU A 103 -4.56 -34.27 -10.30
C GLU A 103 -3.07 -34.46 -10.63
N LEU A 104 -2.38 -33.37 -11.01
CA LEU A 104 -0.93 -33.39 -11.20
C LEU A 104 -0.19 -33.73 -9.90
N GLU A 105 -0.62 -33.18 -8.75
CA GLU A 105 -0.06 -33.51 -7.43
C GLU A 105 -0.17 -35.01 -7.14
N GLN A 106 -1.32 -35.62 -7.37
CA GLN A 106 -1.53 -37.06 -7.15
C GLN A 106 -0.68 -37.94 -8.07
N VAL A 107 -0.53 -37.58 -9.34
CA VAL A 107 0.34 -38.32 -10.28
C VAL A 107 1.80 -38.19 -9.86
N LEU A 108 2.26 -36.99 -9.50
CA LEU A 108 3.63 -36.76 -9.05
C LEU A 108 3.95 -37.48 -7.74
N PHE A 109 2.98 -37.60 -6.82
CA PHE A 109 3.14 -38.41 -5.62
C PHE A 109 3.37 -39.90 -5.94
N ARG A 110 2.58 -40.45 -6.88
CA ARG A 110 2.76 -41.83 -7.37
C ARG A 110 4.12 -42.01 -8.05
N ILE A 111 4.54 -41.06 -8.89
CA ILE A 111 5.87 -41.07 -9.53
C ILE A 111 6.97 -41.09 -8.48
N ARG A 112 6.85 -40.28 -7.42
CA ARG A 112 7.79 -40.29 -6.30
C ARG A 112 7.87 -41.67 -5.62
N SER A 113 6.72 -42.30 -5.36
CA SER A 113 6.66 -43.64 -4.78
C SER A 113 7.42 -44.65 -5.65
N VAL A 114 7.14 -44.70 -6.96
CA VAL A 114 7.85 -45.54 -7.94
C VAL A 114 9.36 -45.31 -7.88
N ILE A 115 9.79 -44.05 -7.92
CA ILE A 115 11.21 -43.69 -7.92
C ILE A 115 11.91 -44.12 -6.64
N LEU A 116 11.27 -43.98 -5.48
CA LEU A 116 11.80 -44.44 -4.20
C LEU A 116 11.90 -45.97 -4.14
N SER A 117 10.86 -46.69 -4.58
CA SER A 117 10.86 -48.15 -4.59
C SER A 117 11.93 -48.71 -5.53
N VAL A 118 12.07 -48.15 -6.74
CA VAL A 118 13.12 -48.55 -7.69
C VAL A 118 14.52 -48.21 -7.16
N ALA A 119 14.71 -47.01 -6.60
CA ALA A 119 15.98 -46.62 -6.00
C ALA A 119 16.39 -47.55 -4.84
N SER A 120 15.42 -48.01 -4.04
CA SER A 120 15.70 -48.96 -2.94
C SER A 120 16.15 -50.34 -3.42
N ALA A 121 15.72 -50.75 -4.62
CA ALA A 121 16.15 -52.01 -5.24
C ALA A 121 17.57 -51.93 -5.82
N ILE A 122 18.01 -50.73 -6.21
CA ILE A 122 19.35 -50.44 -6.76
C ILE A 122 20.34 -50.30 -5.58
N THR A 123 20.84 -51.43 -5.07
CA THR A 123 21.89 -51.47 -4.04
C THR A 123 23.25 -51.80 -4.65
N PRO A 124 24.38 -51.41 -4.00
CA PRO A 124 25.73 -51.79 -4.43
C PRO A 124 25.99 -53.32 -4.42
N SER A 125 25.06 -54.10 -3.84
CA SER A 125 25.09 -55.56 -3.82
C SER A 125 24.32 -56.18 -4.99
N ALA A 126 23.43 -55.42 -5.64
CA ALA A 126 22.61 -55.87 -6.77
C ALA A 126 23.23 -55.50 -8.13
N LEU A 127 24.06 -54.46 -8.15
CA LEU A 127 24.93 -54.09 -9.25
C LEU A 127 26.35 -54.28 -8.74
N ASP A 128 27.16 -55.11 -9.40
CA ASP A 128 28.55 -55.43 -9.00
C ASP A 128 29.50 -54.20 -8.90
N ASP A 129 28.99 -52.97 -9.05
CA ASP A 129 29.71 -51.70 -9.07
C ASP A 129 28.92 -50.55 -8.39
N ALA A 130 29.51 -49.94 -7.36
CA ALA A 130 28.92 -48.85 -6.58
C ALA A 130 28.74 -47.55 -7.40
N ASP A 131 29.60 -47.29 -8.38
CA ASP A 131 29.52 -46.09 -9.23
C ASP A 131 28.28 -46.17 -10.13
N SER A 132 27.98 -47.34 -10.69
CA SER A 132 26.79 -47.59 -11.50
C SER A 132 25.46 -47.37 -10.75
N ALA A 133 25.41 -47.76 -9.47
CA ALA A 133 24.25 -47.56 -8.60
C ALA A 133 24.04 -46.06 -8.28
N SER A 134 25.13 -45.30 -8.12
CA SER A 134 25.06 -43.86 -7.87
C SER A 134 24.51 -43.07 -9.07
N VAL A 135 24.96 -43.39 -10.28
CA VAL A 135 24.53 -42.77 -11.55
C VAL A 135 23.06 -43.08 -11.84
N SER A 136 22.62 -44.31 -11.57
CA SER A 136 21.22 -44.71 -11.74
C SER A 136 20.30 -43.96 -10.77
N ASN A 137 20.71 -43.82 -9.52
CA ASN A 137 19.96 -43.06 -8.52
C ASN A 137 19.90 -41.55 -8.81
N GLU A 138 20.96 -40.96 -9.36
CA GLU A 138 20.92 -39.57 -9.85
C GLU A 138 19.95 -39.42 -11.03
N SER A 139 19.96 -40.36 -11.97
CA SER A 139 19.06 -40.36 -13.13
C SER A 139 17.59 -40.45 -12.73
N LEU A 140 17.26 -41.30 -11.74
CA LEU A 140 15.90 -41.40 -11.19
C LEU A 140 15.47 -40.09 -10.49
N ARG A 141 16.34 -39.48 -9.68
CA ARG A 141 16.08 -38.16 -9.08
C ARG A 141 15.81 -37.09 -10.15
N ARG A 142 16.57 -37.13 -11.25
CA ARG A 142 16.40 -36.21 -12.38
C ARG A 142 15.05 -36.40 -13.08
N ILE A 143 14.59 -37.64 -13.28
CA ILE A 143 13.26 -37.92 -13.87
C ILE A 143 12.14 -37.29 -13.03
N TYR A 144 12.20 -37.40 -11.70
CA TYR A 144 11.19 -36.78 -10.83
C TYR A 144 11.14 -35.25 -10.95
N TRP A 145 12.31 -34.62 -11.00
CA TRP A 145 12.41 -33.18 -11.20
C TRP A 145 11.94 -32.74 -12.58
N GLU A 146 12.34 -33.44 -13.65
CA GLU A 146 11.88 -33.19 -15.02
C GLU A 146 10.35 -33.27 -15.14
N ALA A 147 9.74 -34.28 -14.51
CA ALA A 147 8.29 -34.45 -14.41
C ALA A 147 7.60 -33.27 -13.67
N THR A 148 8.22 -32.81 -12.57
CA THR A 148 7.71 -31.70 -11.76
C THR A 148 7.84 -30.36 -12.49
N ASP A 149 8.98 -30.09 -13.14
CA ASP A 149 9.21 -28.89 -13.94
C ASP A 149 8.27 -28.83 -15.16
N TRP A 150 8.07 -29.96 -15.84
CA TRP A 150 7.08 -30.05 -16.91
C TRP A 150 5.67 -29.67 -16.43
N SER A 151 5.25 -30.22 -15.29
CA SER A 151 3.93 -29.97 -14.71
C SER A 151 3.73 -28.50 -14.36
N GLN A 152 4.76 -27.84 -13.78
CA GLN A 152 4.72 -26.41 -13.52
C GLN A 152 4.58 -25.57 -14.79
N ARG A 153 5.32 -25.92 -15.85
CA ARG A 153 5.25 -25.21 -17.14
C ARG A 153 3.88 -25.36 -17.77
N GLU A 154 3.23 -26.51 -17.63
CA GLU A 154 1.91 -26.74 -18.21
C GLU A 154 0.82 -25.99 -17.45
N VAL A 155 0.86 -25.99 -16.11
CA VAL A 155 0.00 -25.12 -15.29
C VAL A 155 0.22 -23.65 -15.68
N ALA A 156 1.47 -23.22 -15.85
CA ALA A 156 1.79 -21.87 -16.27
C ALA A 156 1.24 -21.52 -17.66
N LYS A 157 1.23 -22.46 -18.60
CA LYS A 157 0.62 -22.28 -19.94
C LYS A 157 -0.89 -22.13 -19.83
N ILE A 158 -1.57 -22.97 -19.05
CA ILE A 158 -3.02 -22.87 -18.83
C ILE A 158 -3.38 -21.48 -18.27
N VAL A 159 -2.67 -21.04 -17.24
CA VAL A 159 -2.84 -19.72 -16.63
C VAL A 159 -2.59 -18.60 -17.63
N THR A 160 -1.47 -18.66 -18.37
CA THR A 160 -1.11 -17.63 -19.35
C THR A 160 -2.11 -17.59 -20.51
N SER A 161 -2.61 -18.74 -20.95
CA SER A 161 -3.61 -18.85 -22.01
C SER A 161 -4.94 -18.22 -21.59
N HIS A 162 -5.41 -18.54 -20.38
CA HIS A 162 -6.62 -17.94 -19.82
C HIS A 162 -6.54 -16.41 -19.79
N PHE A 163 -5.49 -15.84 -19.18
CA PHE A 163 -5.36 -14.38 -19.11
C PHE A 163 -5.19 -13.72 -20.48
N LYS A 164 -4.56 -14.40 -21.46
CA LYS A 164 -4.51 -13.92 -22.85
C LYS A 164 -5.90 -13.89 -23.49
N GLN A 165 -6.69 -14.94 -23.29
CA GLN A 165 -8.06 -15.04 -23.81
C GLN A 165 -8.97 -14.00 -23.16
N THR A 166 -8.93 -13.83 -21.83
CA THR A 166 -9.70 -12.81 -21.12
C THR A 166 -9.38 -11.42 -21.65
N ARG A 167 -8.09 -11.10 -21.88
CA ARG A 167 -7.67 -9.81 -22.44
C ARG A 167 -8.16 -9.58 -23.87
N GLN A 168 -8.24 -10.63 -24.68
CA GLN A 168 -8.78 -10.54 -26.05
C GLN A 168 -10.29 -10.31 -26.05
N GLN A 169 -11.02 -10.97 -25.15
CA GLN A 169 -12.47 -10.82 -25.03
C GLN A 169 -12.87 -9.50 -24.37
N GLN A 170 -12.09 -9.02 -23.41
CA GLN A 170 -12.34 -7.79 -22.66
C GLN A 170 -11.05 -6.96 -22.52
N PRO A 171 -10.79 -6.02 -23.45
CA PRO A 171 -9.56 -5.21 -23.44
C PRO A 171 -9.42 -4.30 -22.20
N SER A 172 -10.54 -3.97 -21.54
CA SER A 172 -10.56 -3.20 -20.30
C SER A 172 -10.09 -4.00 -19.08
N VAL A 173 -10.20 -5.34 -19.12
CA VAL A 173 -9.84 -6.23 -18.01
C VAL A 173 -8.43 -6.79 -18.25
N LYS A 174 -7.46 -6.28 -17.51
CA LYS A 174 -6.03 -6.65 -17.69
C LYS A 174 -5.60 -7.91 -16.93
N GLY A 175 -6.41 -8.37 -15.95
CA GLY A 175 -6.13 -9.48 -15.05
C GLY A 175 -7.34 -9.80 -14.16
N LEU A 176 -7.11 -10.42 -13.00
CA LEU A 176 -8.18 -10.66 -12.01
C LEU A 176 -8.71 -9.33 -11.48
N VAL A 177 -10.05 -9.19 -11.45
CA VAL A 177 -10.73 -7.95 -11.07
C VAL A 177 -10.95 -7.89 -9.56
N SER A 178 -11.27 -9.03 -8.93
CA SER A 178 -11.50 -9.10 -7.49
C SER A 178 -10.24 -9.49 -6.73
N CYS A 179 -10.03 -8.85 -5.57
CA CYS A 179 -9.00 -9.27 -4.62
C CYS A 179 -9.25 -10.69 -4.10
N ASP A 180 -10.51 -11.10 -3.95
CA ASP A 180 -10.85 -12.43 -3.43
C ASP A 180 -10.53 -13.52 -4.48
N ASP A 181 -10.79 -13.24 -5.77
CA ASP A 181 -10.37 -14.10 -6.87
C ASP A 181 -8.84 -14.23 -6.96
N PHE A 182 -8.12 -13.11 -6.74
CA PHE A 182 -6.66 -13.11 -6.69
C PHE A 182 -6.13 -13.98 -5.54
N ILE A 183 -6.71 -13.87 -4.35
CA ILE A 183 -6.32 -14.68 -3.19
C ILE A 183 -6.52 -16.17 -3.51
N ALA A 184 -7.70 -16.55 -4.01
CA ALA A 184 -7.98 -17.93 -4.40
C ALA A 184 -6.98 -18.45 -5.46
N PHE A 185 -6.70 -17.65 -6.49
CA PHE A 185 -5.71 -17.95 -7.51
C PHE A 185 -4.29 -18.15 -6.92
N ALA A 186 -3.84 -17.22 -6.09
CA ALA A 186 -2.53 -17.25 -5.47
C ALA A 186 -2.38 -18.46 -4.53
N GLU A 187 -3.41 -18.77 -3.75
CA GLU A 187 -3.44 -19.94 -2.87
C GLU A 187 -3.35 -21.26 -3.64
N ILE A 188 -4.06 -21.41 -4.77
CA ILE A 188 -3.96 -22.62 -5.61
C ILE A 188 -2.51 -22.84 -6.06
N LEU A 189 -1.85 -21.79 -6.56
CA LEU A 189 -0.49 -21.90 -7.06
C LEU A 189 0.57 -22.07 -5.96
N GLU A 190 0.43 -21.38 -4.83
CA GLU A 190 1.35 -21.56 -3.69
C GLU A 190 1.16 -22.94 -3.02
N ASN A 191 -0.06 -23.47 -2.97
CA ASN A 191 -0.29 -24.84 -2.49
C ASN A 191 0.40 -25.87 -3.39
N PHE A 192 0.23 -25.77 -4.71
CA PHE A 192 0.94 -26.65 -5.65
C PHE A 192 2.45 -26.51 -5.52
N HIS A 193 2.96 -25.28 -5.42
CA HIS A 193 4.38 -25.04 -5.20
C HIS A 193 4.90 -25.70 -3.91
N ARG A 194 4.21 -25.48 -2.79
CA ARG A 194 4.61 -25.99 -1.46
C ARG A 194 4.55 -27.52 -1.39
N ARG A 195 3.52 -28.15 -1.97
CA ARG A 195 3.27 -29.59 -1.86
C ARG A 195 4.04 -30.42 -2.88
N VAL A 196 4.29 -29.88 -4.07
CA VAL A 196 4.88 -30.63 -5.19
C VAL A 196 6.31 -30.17 -5.48
N VAL A 197 6.49 -28.87 -5.70
CA VAL A 197 7.75 -28.33 -6.21
C VAL A 197 8.85 -28.36 -5.17
N VAL A 198 8.57 -27.89 -3.95
CA VAL A 198 9.56 -27.85 -2.87
C VAL A 198 10.08 -29.27 -2.54
N PRO A 199 9.22 -30.30 -2.35
CA PRO A 199 9.69 -31.65 -2.08
C PRO A 199 10.41 -32.33 -3.26
N ALA A 200 10.07 -31.99 -4.51
CA ALA A 200 10.76 -32.51 -5.68
C ALA A 200 12.15 -31.93 -5.85
N TRP A 201 12.28 -30.62 -5.64
CA TRP A 201 13.57 -29.94 -5.67
C TRP A 201 14.50 -30.42 -4.55
N SER A 202 13.98 -30.54 -3.32
CA SER A 202 14.78 -31.04 -2.20
C SER A 202 15.26 -32.47 -2.42
N PHE A 203 14.43 -33.32 -3.03
CA PHE A 203 14.80 -34.67 -3.42
C PHE A 203 15.89 -34.70 -4.50
N TYR A 204 15.79 -33.83 -5.51
CA TYR A 204 16.79 -33.72 -6.58
C TYR A 204 18.17 -33.30 -6.08
N CYS A 205 18.23 -32.36 -5.12
CA CYS A 205 19.49 -31.83 -4.59
C CYS A 205 20.20 -32.71 -3.54
N TRP A 206 19.58 -33.78 -3.05
CA TRP A 206 20.21 -34.74 -2.13
C TRP A 206 21.27 -35.60 -2.85
N PRO A 207 22.43 -36.00 -2.26
CA PRO A 207 22.99 -35.66 -0.95
C PRO A 207 23.97 -34.46 -1.01
N ALA A 208 24.28 -33.98 -2.21
CA ALA A 208 25.31 -32.98 -2.45
C ALA A 208 24.67 -31.58 -2.44
N ARG A 209 24.64 -30.94 -1.25
CA ARG A 209 24.79 -29.48 -0.99
C ARG A 209 24.02 -29.05 0.26
N SER A 210 24.50 -29.46 1.42
CA SER A 210 24.22 -28.78 2.69
C SER A 210 24.98 -27.45 2.75
N GLY A 211 24.51 -26.41 2.04
CA GLY A 211 25.07 -25.05 2.23
C GLY A 211 25.10 -24.11 1.02
N LEU A 212 24.64 -24.52 -0.17
CA LEU A 212 24.35 -23.55 -1.23
C LEU A 212 22.92 -23.03 -1.03
N PRO A 213 22.65 -21.72 -1.17
CA PRO A 213 21.30 -21.18 -1.09
C PRO A 213 20.44 -21.98 -2.08
N PHE A 214 19.33 -22.54 -1.59
CA PHE A 214 18.40 -23.27 -2.45
C PHE A 214 18.11 -22.39 -3.66
N PRO A 215 18.38 -22.84 -4.90
CA PRO A 215 17.92 -22.11 -6.06
C PRO A 215 16.40 -22.07 -5.98
N VAL A 216 15.83 -20.88 -5.79
CA VAL A 216 14.40 -20.57 -5.61
C VAL A 216 13.57 -20.87 -6.88
N HIS A 217 14.08 -21.66 -7.81
CA HIS A 217 13.53 -21.74 -9.15
C HIS A 217 12.53 -22.88 -9.32
N SER A 218 11.33 -22.63 -8.82
CA SER A 218 10.21 -22.48 -9.77
C SER A 218 9.78 -21.01 -9.83
N ALA A 219 10.55 -20.20 -10.55
CA ALA A 219 10.18 -18.79 -10.73
C ALA A 219 8.85 -18.63 -11.48
N VAL A 220 8.45 -19.62 -12.28
CA VAL A 220 7.34 -19.45 -13.24
C VAL A 220 6.00 -19.20 -12.54
N LEU A 221 5.55 -20.10 -11.65
CA LEU A 221 4.26 -19.93 -10.97
C LEU A 221 4.22 -18.69 -10.07
N ARG A 222 5.29 -18.45 -9.30
CA ARG A 222 5.40 -17.25 -8.46
C ARG A 222 5.48 -15.97 -9.27
N SER A 223 6.14 -15.98 -10.42
CA SER A 223 6.17 -14.82 -11.32
C SER A 223 4.79 -14.53 -11.91
N LEU A 224 3.96 -15.56 -12.14
CA LEU A 224 2.57 -15.38 -12.56
C LEU A 224 1.75 -14.73 -11.44
N VAL A 225 1.86 -15.24 -10.20
CA VAL A 225 1.19 -14.64 -9.03
C VAL A 225 1.62 -13.18 -8.86
N SER A 226 2.93 -12.91 -8.85
CA SER A 226 3.46 -11.56 -8.71
C SER A 226 3.04 -10.63 -9.86
N SER A 227 2.99 -11.14 -11.09
CA SER A 227 2.51 -10.38 -12.25
C SER A 227 1.04 -10.02 -12.13
N GLN A 228 0.18 -10.96 -11.71
CA GLN A 228 -1.24 -10.68 -11.51
C GLN A 228 -1.47 -9.74 -10.33
N ALA A 229 -0.71 -9.92 -9.24
CA ALA A 229 -0.75 -9.02 -8.09
C ALA A 229 -0.39 -7.58 -8.50
N SER A 230 0.65 -7.42 -9.32
CA SER A 230 1.09 -6.10 -9.81
C SER A 230 0.00 -5.42 -10.64
N VAL A 231 -0.69 -6.16 -11.51
CA VAL A 231 -1.80 -5.64 -12.32
C VAL A 231 -2.96 -5.22 -11.44
N LEU A 232 -3.34 -6.04 -10.45
CA LEU A 232 -4.44 -5.74 -9.52
C LEU A 232 -4.12 -4.51 -8.67
N LEU A 233 -2.94 -4.48 -8.04
CA LEU A 233 -2.52 -3.36 -7.19
C LEU A 233 -2.40 -2.05 -7.98
N GLN A 234 -1.89 -2.12 -9.22
CA GLN A 234 -1.80 -0.95 -10.08
C GLN A 234 -3.18 -0.44 -10.48
N ALA A 235 -4.10 -1.31 -10.91
CA ALA A 235 -5.46 -0.91 -11.27
C ALA A 235 -6.20 -0.30 -10.07
N PHE A 236 -6.09 -0.93 -8.89
CA PHE A 236 -6.63 -0.41 -7.63
C PHE A 236 -6.07 0.98 -7.32
N HIS A 237 -4.76 1.16 -7.42
CA HIS A 237 -4.12 2.45 -7.13
C HIS A 237 -4.47 3.54 -8.13
N GLU A 238 -4.53 3.21 -9.43
CA GLU A 238 -4.95 4.15 -10.47
C GLU A 238 -6.38 4.63 -10.25
N ASP A 239 -7.31 3.73 -9.94
CA ASP A 239 -8.71 4.07 -9.66
C ASP A 239 -8.87 5.02 -8.46
N HIS A 240 -8.17 4.72 -7.35
CA HIS A 240 -8.19 5.58 -6.17
C HIS A 240 -7.55 6.94 -6.45
N CYS A 241 -6.41 6.98 -7.14
CA CYS A 241 -5.75 8.23 -7.53
C CYS A 241 -6.63 9.07 -8.47
N ASN A 242 -7.34 8.45 -9.41
CA ASN A 242 -8.24 9.15 -10.32
C ASN A 242 -9.42 9.75 -9.57
N THR A 243 -10.06 8.97 -8.70
CA THR A 243 -11.16 9.44 -7.83
C THR A 243 -10.72 10.63 -6.97
N LEU A 244 -9.57 10.50 -6.31
CA LEU A 244 -9.02 11.58 -5.49
C LEU A 244 -8.66 12.83 -6.32
N SER A 245 -8.01 12.64 -7.47
CA SER A 245 -7.59 13.75 -8.33
C SER A 245 -8.80 14.49 -8.91
N GLN A 246 -9.86 13.77 -9.28
CA GLN A 246 -11.11 14.36 -9.73
C GLN A 246 -11.77 15.18 -8.62
N ALA A 247 -11.81 14.67 -7.39
CA ALA A 247 -12.32 15.41 -6.24
C ALA A 247 -11.51 16.69 -5.97
N LEU A 248 -10.17 16.59 -5.95
CA LEU A 248 -9.27 17.73 -5.75
C LEU A 248 -9.43 18.79 -6.85
N ASP A 249 -9.61 18.36 -8.10
CA ASP A 249 -9.74 19.23 -9.25
C ASP A 249 -11.03 20.06 -9.24
N GLN A 250 -12.05 19.61 -8.49
CA GLN A 250 -13.33 20.29 -8.29
C GLN A 250 -13.43 20.96 -6.92
N GLU A 251 -12.40 20.86 -6.08
CA GLU A 251 -12.42 21.34 -4.70
C GLU A 251 -12.51 22.87 -4.62
N THR A 252 -13.49 23.36 -3.86
CA THR A 252 -13.77 24.79 -3.70
C THR A 252 -13.00 25.43 -2.54
N TRP A 253 -12.28 24.63 -1.76
CA TRP A 253 -11.47 25.08 -0.61
C TRP A 253 -12.31 25.84 0.41
N ARG A 254 -13.47 25.26 0.75
CA ARG A 254 -14.35 25.69 1.82
C ARG A 254 -14.35 24.63 2.93
N PRO A 255 -14.72 24.99 4.18
CA PRO A 255 -14.98 23.98 5.19
C PRO A 255 -15.96 22.94 4.66
N ALA A 256 -15.68 21.67 4.93
CA ALA A 256 -16.54 20.56 4.54
C ALA A 256 -17.97 20.82 5.03
N SER A 257 -18.93 20.59 4.12
CA SER A 257 -20.35 20.80 4.44
C SER A 257 -20.95 19.56 5.07
N HIS A 258 -20.34 18.39 4.81
CA HIS A 258 -20.79 17.11 5.30
C HIS A 258 -19.87 16.60 6.40
N ALA A 259 -20.43 15.81 7.32
CA ALA A 259 -19.63 15.06 8.28
C ALA A 259 -19.07 13.80 7.62
N LEU A 260 -18.00 13.26 8.19
CA LEU A 260 -17.56 11.91 7.85
C LEU A 260 -18.74 10.95 8.05
N SER A 261 -18.92 10.02 7.09
CA SER A 261 -20.02 9.05 7.14
C SER A 261 -20.11 8.38 8.52
N PRO A 262 -21.31 8.28 9.14
CA PRO A 262 -21.46 7.73 10.48
C PRO A 262 -20.88 6.31 10.65
N ALA A 263 -20.84 5.51 9.58
CA ALA A 263 -20.23 4.18 9.59
C ALA A 263 -18.69 4.21 9.67
N LEU A 264 -18.05 5.27 9.17
CA LEU A 264 -16.59 5.43 9.16
C LEU A 264 -16.06 6.06 10.44
N VAL A 265 -16.88 6.81 11.18
CA VAL A 265 -16.48 7.45 12.45
C VAL A 265 -15.95 6.43 13.48
N PRO A 266 -16.68 5.35 13.84
CA PRO A 266 -16.18 4.37 14.80
C PRO A 266 -14.97 3.58 14.27
N LEU A 267 -14.91 3.35 12.96
CA LEU A 267 -13.76 2.69 12.32
C LEU A 267 -12.49 3.55 12.42
N LEU A 268 -12.63 4.86 12.15
CA LEU A 268 -11.51 5.80 12.24
C LEU A 268 -11.06 5.96 13.69
N SER A 269 -11.98 6.09 14.66
CA SER A 269 -11.59 6.18 16.08
C SER A 269 -10.86 4.93 16.55
N HIS A 270 -11.37 3.73 16.21
CA HIS A 270 -10.70 2.48 16.55
C HIS A 270 -9.32 2.37 15.88
N LEU A 271 -9.19 2.80 14.62
CA LEU A 271 -7.91 2.85 13.94
C LEU A 271 -6.92 3.78 14.63
N LEU A 272 -7.36 4.98 15.05
CA LEU A 272 -6.52 5.95 15.76
C LEU A 272 -6.03 5.40 17.12
N ASP A 273 -6.90 4.75 17.88
CA ASP A 273 -6.58 4.32 19.25
C ASP A 273 -5.82 2.98 19.28
N HIS A 274 -6.22 2.04 18.43
CA HIS A 274 -5.71 0.67 18.45
C HIS A 274 -4.77 0.33 17.29
N HIS A 275 -4.63 1.20 16.28
CA HIS A 275 -3.82 0.94 15.10
C HIS A 275 -4.28 -0.32 14.34
N GLU A 276 -5.58 -0.62 14.38
CA GLU A 276 -6.21 -1.81 13.82
C GLU A 276 -7.57 -1.46 13.19
N LEU A 277 -7.91 -2.13 12.09
CA LEU A 277 -9.23 -2.00 11.47
C LEU A 277 -10.18 -3.10 11.97
N GLN A 278 -11.34 -2.70 12.48
CA GLN A 278 -12.45 -3.62 12.73
C GLN A 278 -13.17 -3.97 11.42
N THR A 279 -13.70 -5.19 11.34
CA THR A 279 -14.64 -5.59 10.29
C THR A 279 -16.01 -4.96 10.60
N ILE A 280 -16.66 -4.36 9.60
CA ILE A 280 -17.96 -3.67 9.76
C ILE A 280 -19.03 -4.59 10.39
N SER A 281 -18.91 -5.91 10.24
CA SER A 281 -19.80 -6.92 10.82
C SER A 281 -19.72 -7.06 12.35
N ASN A 282 -18.69 -6.52 13.01
CA ASN A 282 -18.49 -6.60 14.46
C ASN A 282 -19.03 -5.38 15.22
N VAL A 283 -19.77 -4.50 14.54
CA VAL A 283 -20.50 -3.43 15.22
C VAL A 283 -21.78 -4.04 15.80
N ASP A 284 -21.64 -4.74 16.92
CA ASP A 284 -22.77 -5.01 17.79
C ASP A 284 -23.39 -3.66 18.14
N ALA A 285 -24.68 -3.54 17.86
CA ALA A 285 -25.49 -2.39 18.21
C ALA A 285 -25.67 -2.33 19.75
N SER A 286 -24.62 -1.95 20.46
CA SER A 286 -24.66 -1.67 21.88
C SER A 286 -23.68 -0.55 22.23
N ASP A 287 -24.04 0.68 21.88
CA ASP A 287 -24.39 1.65 22.92
C ASP A 287 -25.04 2.89 22.29
N ASN A 288 -26.30 3.09 22.67
CA ASN A 288 -27.13 4.17 22.18
C ASN A 288 -26.83 5.41 23.02
N SER A 289 -25.95 6.28 22.54
CA SER A 289 -25.84 7.66 23.02
C SER A 289 -25.67 8.64 21.87
N VAL A 290 -26.63 8.61 20.94
CA VAL A 290 -26.77 9.69 19.95
C VAL A 290 -27.40 10.89 20.66
N SER A 291 -26.56 11.81 21.12
CA SER A 291 -26.99 13.17 21.39
C SER A 291 -27.38 13.82 20.05
N SER A 292 -28.64 14.20 19.97
CA SER A 292 -29.17 15.09 18.94
C SER A 292 -28.35 16.37 18.91
N VAL A 293 -27.60 16.62 17.84
CA VAL A 293 -27.01 17.94 17.58
C VAL A 293 -27.66 18.50 16.33
N GLU A 294 -28.23 19.67 16.55
CA GLU A 294 -29.03 20.48 15.65
C GLU A 294 -28.30 20.82 14.35
N ALA A 295 -29.09 20.93 13.27
CA ALA A 295 -28.65 21.44 12.00
C ALA A 295 -28.14 22.90 12.15
N GLY A 296 -26.83 23.12 11.92
CA GLY A 296 -26.29 24.49 11.88
C GLY A 296 -24.79 24.70 12.09
N THR A 297 -23.98 23.68 12.40
CA THR A 297 -22.54 23.87 12.68
C THR A 297 -21.66 22.99 11.80
N SER A 298 -20.62 23.59 11.20
CA SER A 298 -19.60 22.91 10.38
C SER A 298 -19.14 21.60 11.02
N SER A 299 -19.26 20.50 10.30
CA SER A 299 -18.84 19.16 10.72
C SER A 299 -17.31 19.08 10.81
N LYS A 300 -16.78 19.20 12.02
CA LYS A 300 -15.35 19.00 12.27
C LYS A 300 -15.02 17.51 12.20
N LEU A 301 -13.88 17.18 11.61
CA LEU A 301 -13.28 15.85 11.71
C LEU A 301 -12.63 15.71 13.08
N ILE A 302 -13.01 14.68 13.85
CA ILE A 302 -12.44 14.45 15.20
C ILE A 302 -11.28 13.46 15.10
N LEU A 303 -10.08 13.88 15.52
CA LEU A 303 -8.88 13.03 15.58
C LEU A 303 -8.28 13.14 16.99
N HIS A 304 -8.13 12.02 17.70
CA HIS A 304 -7.68 11.97 19.11
C HIS A 304 -8.38 13.00 20.04
N GLY A 305 -9.68 13.20 19.84
CA GLY A 305 -10.48 14.15 20.63
C GLY A 305 -10.39 15.62 20.19
N GLU A 306 -9.51 15.96 19.24
CA GLU A 306 -9.42 17.31 18.68
C GLU A 306 -10.25 17.46 17.40
N GLY A 307 -10.91 18.60 17.24
CA GLY A 307 -11.67 18.95 16.05
C GLY A 307 -10.84 19.64 14.97
N TYR A 308 -10.87 19.10 13.75
CA TYR A 308 -10.20 19.62 12.57
C TYR A 308 -11.24 20.14 11.57
N VAL A 309 -11.12 21.42 11.19
CA VAL A 309 -11.89 21.96 10.06
C VAL A 309 -11.14 21.63 8.78
N VAL A 310 -11.70 20.70 8.01
CA VAL A 310 -11.10 20.15 6.79
C VAL A 310 -11.96 20.49 5.57
N VAL A 311 -11.42 20.27 4.37
CA VAL A 311 -12.16 20.37 3.09
C VAL A 311 -12.85 19.05 2.76
N GLU A 312 -13.84 19.09 1.87
CA GLU A 312 -14.64 17.91 1.49
C GLU A 312 -13.75 16.77 0.95
N THR A 313 -12.70 17.12 0.19
CA THR A 313 -11.79 16.11 -0.37
C THR A 313 -11.04 15.31 0.70
N VAL A 314 -10.85 15.83 1.92
CA VAL A 314 -10.29 15.05 3.03
C VAL A 314 -11.28 13.95 3.47
N LEU A 315 -12.58 14.23 3.41
CA LEU A 315 -13.62 13.25 3.73
C LEU A 315 -13.74 12.16 2.65
N THR A 316 -13.38 12.47 1.41
CA THR A 316 -13.19 11.47 0.34
C THR A 316 -11.88 10.70 0.49
N LEU A 317 -10.82 11.37 0.95
CA LEU A 317 -9.49 10.77 1.11
C LEU A 317 -9.48 9.66 2.18
N ILE A 318 -10.12 9.88 3.32
CA ILE A 318 -10.14 8.93 4.45
C ILE A 318 -10.67 7.53 4.07
N PRO A 319 -11.86 7.36 3.47
CA PRO A 319 -12.34 6.05 3.05
C PRO A 319 -11.42 5.39 2.03
N LEU A 320 -10.89 6.13 1.05
CA LEU A 320 -9.92 5.59 0.09
C LEU A 320 -8.65 5.11 0.79
N MET A 321 -8.18 5.78 1.85
CA MET A 321 -7.07 5.29 2.67
C MET A 321 -7.44 4.01 3.43
N ILE A 322 -8.66 3.92 3.97
CA ILE A 322 -9.16 2.72 4.65
C ILE A 322 -9.20 1.53 3.68
N ASP A 323 -9.55 1.74 2.40
CA ASP A 323 -9.54 0.68 1.39
C ASP A 323 -8.15 0.06 1.19
N TYR A 324 -7.07 0.88 1.20
CA TYR A 324 -5.69 0.36 1.21
C TYR A 324 -5.40 -0.51 2.44
N LEU A 325 -5.89 -0.09 3.62
CA LEU A 325 -5.67 -0.84 4.85
C LEU A 325 -6.45 -2.17 4.86
N GLN A 326 -7.67 -2.18 4.31
CA GLN A 326 -8.45 -3.41 4.11
C GLN A 326 -7.74 -4.35 3.13
N LEU A 327 -7.26 -3.82 2.01
CA LEU A 327 -6.46 -4.57 1.03
C LEU A 327 -5.19 -5.15 1.67
N GLY A 328 -4.51 -4.35 2.51
CA GLY A 328 -3.35 -4.80 3.29
C GLY A 328 -3.68 -5.97 4.21
N LYS A 329 -4.82 -5.94 4.92
CA LYS A 329 -5.28 -7.09 5.74
C LYS A 329 -5.53 -8.33 4.90
N LYS A 330 -6.22 -8.17 3.75
CA LYS A 330 -6.52 -9.28 2.84
C LYS A 330 -5.25 -9.93 2.28
N LEU A 331 -4.21 -9.15 2.02
CA LEU A 331 -2.94 -9.61 1.44
C LEU A 331 -1.85 -9.90 2.47
N ALA A 332 -2.17 -9.90 3.77
CA ALA A 332 -1.19 -10.06 4.84
C ALA A 332 -0.40 -11.39 4.78
N ALA A 333 -0.96 -12.43 4.13
CA ALA A 333 -0.28 -13.70 3.91
C ALA A 333 0.94 -13.60 2.96
N TRP A 334 1.06 -12.53 2.17
CA TRP A 334 2.17 -12.29 1.25
C TRP A 334 2.93 -11.01 1.64
N PRO A 335 4.01 -11.09 2.44
CA PRO A 335 4.73 -9.91 2.95
C PRO A 335 5.25 -8.96 1.86
N ALA A 336 5.63 -9.48 0.69
CA ALA A 336 6.05 -8.66 -0.45
C ALA A 336 4.89 -7.79 -0.99
N LEU A 337 3.68 -8.36 -1.10
CA LEU A 337 2.49 -7.63 -1.56
C LEU A 337 2.01 -6.63 -0.51
N LEU A 338 2.08 -7.00 0.77
CA LEU A 338 1.80 -6.07 1.87
C LEU A 338 2.71 -4.82 1.80
N ARG A 339 3.99 -5.02 1.45
CA ARG A 339 4.92 -3.92 1.22
C ARG A 339 4.54 -3.06 0.02
N ASP A 340 4.10 -3.67 -1.07
CA ASP A 340 3.62 -2.93 -2.24
C ASP A 340 2.39 -2.09 -1.91
N VAL A 341 1.42 -2.62 -1.14
CA VAL A 341 0.25 -1.86 -0.66
C VAL A 341 0.69 -0.66 0.18
N GLN A 342 1.64 -0.84 1.11
CA GLN A 342 2.19 0.24 1.93
C GLN A 342 2.83 1.34 1.07
N LEU A 343 3.58 0.95 0.03
CA LEU A 343 4.20 1.88 -0.91
C LEU A 343 3.16 2.63 -1.75
N TYR A 344 2.11 1.96 -2.22
CA TYR A 344 1.03 2.59 -2.97
C TYR A 344 0.22 3.56 -2.11
N LEU A 345 -0.09 3.22 -0.85
CA LEU A 345 -0.73 4.16 0.07
C LEU A 345 0.15 5.39 0.33
N THR A 346 1.48 5.21 0.46
CA THR A 346 2.42 6.33 0.57
C THR A 346 2.37 7.23 -0.66
N LYS A 347 2.38 6.64 -1.87
CA LYS A 347 2.25 7.38 -3.14
C LYS A 347 0.90 8.11 -3.22
N PHE A 348 -0.18 7.47 -2.81
CA PHE A 348 -1.53 8.04 -2.80
C PHE A 348 -1.61 9.28 -1.90
N ILE A 349 -1.07 9.23 -0.68
CA ILE A 349 -0.98 10.39 0.21
C ILE A 349 -0.10 11.49 -0.43
N THR A 350 0.96 11.11 -1.14
CA THR A 350 1.83 12.04 -1.86
C THR A 350 1.08 12.77 -2.99
N VAL A 351 0.16 12.10 -3.68
CA VAL A 351 -0.74 12.71 -4.68
C VAL A 351 -1.59 13.80 -4.02
N PHE A 352 -2.25 13.49 -2.89
CA PHE A 352 -3.03 14.51 -2.17
C PHE A 352 -2.19 15.73 -1.80
N ASN A 353 -1.03 15.51 -1.15
CA ASN A 353 -0.15 16.59 -0.70
C ASN A 353 0.30 17.48 -1.88
N SER A 354 0.84 16.86 -2.93
CA SER A 354 1.40 17.57 -4.08
C SER A 354 0.32 18.34 -4.82
N ARG A 355 -0.82 17.69 -5.07
CA ARG A 355 -1.92 18.28 -5.84
C ARG A 355 -2.62 19.40 -5.08
N SER A 356 -2.85 19.25 -3.78
CA SER A 356 -3.43 20.31 -2.94
C SER A 356 -2.55 21.56 -2.93
N CYS A 357 -1.23 21.38 -2.81
CA CYS A 357 -0.28 22.49 -2.85
C CYS A 357 -0.18 23.10 -4.25
N GLU A 358 -0.17 22.32 -5.33
CA GLU A 358 -0.19 22.85 -6.69
C GLU A 358 -1.44 23.71 -6.95
N LEU A 359 -2.60 23.26 -6.50
CA LEU A 359 -3.86 23.98 -6.67
C LEU A 359 -3.89 25.30 -5.91
N VAL A 360 -3.39 25.33 -4.66
CA VAL A 360 -3.47 26.53 -3.80
C VAL A 360 -2.18 27.35 -3.81
N LEU A 361 -1.01 26.79 -3.53
CA LEU A 361 0.27 27.51 -3.58
C LEU A 361 0.69 27.81 -5.02
N GLY A 362 0.55 26.85 -5.92
CA GLY A 362 0.89 26.98 -7.35
C GLY A 362 -0.15 27.75 -8.18
N ALA A 363 -1.22 28.22 -7.54
CA ALA A 363 -2.35 28.88 -8.16
C ALA A 363 -3.06 28.08 -9.26
N GLY A 364 -2.97 26.75 -9.22
CA GLY A 364 -3.65 25.85 -10.16
C GLY A 364 -5.18 25.95 -10.11
N ALA A 365 -5.77 26.20 -8.94
CA ALA A 365 -7.21 26.34 -8.77
C ALA A 365 -7.79 27.56 -9.53
N ARG A 366 -6.98 28.62 -9.72
CA ARG A 366 -7.37 29.79 -10.53
C ARG A 366 -7.38 29.48 -12.01
N LYS A 367 -6.44 28.66 -12.48
CA LYS A 367 -6.35 28.25 -13.90
C LYS A 367 -7.50 27.36 -14.34
N ARG A 368 -8.23 26.80 -13.37
CA ARG A 368 -9.34 25.87 -13.57
C ARG A 368 -10.71 26.52 -13.33
N ASP A 369 -10.76 27.84 -13.18
CA ASP A 369 -11.96 28.63 -12.89
C ASP A 369 -12.75 28.20 -11.63
N VAL A 370 -12.16 27.39 -10.76
CA VAL A 370 -12.78 26.97 -9.48
C VAL A 370 -12.71 28.10 -8.45
N LEU A 371 -11.61 28.86 -8.45
CA LEU A 371 -11.40 30.00 -7.58
C LEU A 371 -11.00 31.25 -8.37
N SER A 372 -11.71 32.36 -8.15
CA SER A 372 -11.31 33.66 -8.73
C SER A 372 -10.02 34.20 -8.08
N THR A 373 -9.91 34.07 -6.75
CA THR A 373 -8.76 34.50 -5.96
C THR A 373 -8.44 33.49 -4.87
N ILE A 374 -7.15 33.25 -4.63
CA ILE A 374 -6.69 32.41 -3.53
C ILE A 374 -6.59 33.29 -2.28
N SER A 375 -7.43 33.00 -1.30
CA SER A 375 -7.52 33.76 -0.05
C SER A 375 -6.62 33.16 1.03
N ALA A 376 -6.36 33.91 2.10
CA ALA A 376 -5.68 33.40 3.28
C ALA A 376 -6.45 32.25 3.95
N ARG A 377 -7.79 32.27 3.89
CA ARG A 377 -8.63 31.18 4.39
C ARG A 377 -8.41 29.89 3.59
N ASN A 378 -8.20 29.98 2.27
CA ASN A 378 -7.91 28.80 1.45
C ASN A 378 -6.57 28.18 1.86
N LEU A 379 -5.53 29.00 2.08
CA LEU A 379 -4.23 28.54 2.59
C LEU A 379 -4.36 27.88 3.97
N ALA A 380 -5.16 28.47 4.86
CA ALA A 380 -5.42 27.92 6.18
C ALA A 380 -6.12 26.55 6.13
N LEU A 381 -7.08 26.37 5.23
CA LEU A 381 -7.78 25.09 5.04
C LEU A 381 -6.86 23.99 4.50
N VAL A 382 -5.96 24.31 3.56
CA VAL A 382 -4.93 23.35 3.13
C VAL A 382 -4.02 22.99 4.29
N ALA A 383 -3.51 24.00 5.02
CA ALA A 383 -2.63 23.78 6.17
C ALA A 383 -3.29 22.85 7.20
N ARG A 384 -4.55 23.10 7.55
CA ARG A 384 -5.29 22.29 8.52
C ARG A 384 -5.58 20.87 8.01
N SER A 385 -5.85 20.74 6.70
CA SER A 385 -6.01 19.43 6.05
C SER A 385 -4.69 18.63 6.07
N LEU A 386 -3.56 19.27 5.82
CA LEU A 386 -2.24 18.63 5.93
C LEU A 386 -1.89 18.26 7.37
N GLU A 387 -2.23 19.09 8.36
CA GLU A 387 -2.07 18.74 9.78
C GLU A 387 -2.85 17.48 10.16
N SER A 388 -4.09 17.33 9.68
CA SER A 388 -4.87 16.10 9.93
C SER A 388 -4.16 14.84 9.38
N LEU A 389 -3.51 14.93 8.22
CA LEU A 389 -2.71 13.82 7.68
C LEU A 389 -1.44 13.56 8.50
N LEU A 390 -0.82 14.58 9.09
CA LEU A 390 0.33 14.39 9.96
C LEU A 390 -0.03 13.61 11.24
N ILE A 391 -1.29 13.65 11.68
CA ILE A 391 -1.81 12.80 12.76
C ILE A 391 -2.07 11.37 12.28
N ILE A 392 -2.67 11.21 11.09
CA ILE A 392 -3.05 9.90 10.56
C ILE A 392 -1.81 9.08 10.14
N ILE A 393 -0.77 9.68 9.56
CA ILE A 393 0.39 8.96 9.02
C ILE A 393 1.10 8.04 10.04
N PRO A 394 1.44 8.49 11.27
CA PRO A 394 1.99 7.61 12.30
C PRO A 394 1.08 6.42 12.62
N VAL A 395 -0.24 6.61 12.58
CA VAL A 395 -1.22 5.55 12.82
C VAL A 395 -1.17 4.50 11.72
N LEU A 396 -1.08 4.92 10.45
CA LEU A 396 -0.90 4.01 9.32
C LEU A 396 0.42 3.23 9.44
N GLN A 397 1.50 3.90 9.86
CA GLN A 397 2.79 3.23 10.08
C GLN A 397 2.66 2.11 11.12
N ALA A 398 2.08 2.39 12.28
CA ALA A 398 1.89 1.41 13.34
C ALA A 398 0.98 0.25 12.90
N PHE A 399 -0.07 0.54 12.11
CA PHE A 399 -0.94 -0.49 11.54
C PHE A 399 -0.16 -1.49 10.67
N PHE A 400 0.67 -1.02 9.73
CA PHE A 400 1.46 -1.92 8.89
C PHE A 400 2.53 -2.66 9.69
N GLU A 401 3.16 -2.01 10.67
CA GLU A 401 4.12 -2.66 11.59
C GLU A 401 3.49 -3.85 12.32
N LYS A 402 2.25 -3.70 12.83
CA LYS A 402 1.48 -4.81 13.42
C LYS A 402 1.19 -5.93 12.42
N LEU A 403 0.80 -5.59 11.19
CA LEU A 403 0.53 -6.62 10.17
C LEU A 403 1.79 -7.43 9.83
N TYR A 404 2.96 -6.78 9.74
CA TYR A 404 4.22 -7.49 9.52
C TYR A 404 4.56 -8.41 10.70
N GLN A 405 4.39 -7.94 11.95
CA GLN A 405 4.63 -8.76 13.15
C GLN A 405 3.73 -10.01 13.16
N ASN A 406 2.44 -9.85 12.88
CA ASN A 406 1.49 -10.97 12.82
C ASN A 406 1.85 -11.98 11.71
N ALA A 407 2.37 -11.50 10.58
CA ALA A 407 2.82 -12.35 9.48
C ALA A 407 4.10 -13.14 9.85
N GLU A 408 5.04 -12.53 10.59
CA GLU A 408 6.25 -13.18 11.09
C GLU A 408 5.92 -14.31 12.09
N GLU A 409 5.06 -14.03 13.08
CA GLU A 409 4.65 -15.02 14.09
C GLU A 409 3.93 -16.24 13.48
N SER A 410 3.21 -16.03 12.39
CA SER A 410 2.50 -17.10 11.68
C SER A 410 3.47 -18.04 10.93
N CYS A 411 4.62 -17.53 10.47
CA CYS A 411 5.67 -18.33 9.84
C CYS A 411 6.49 -19.14 10.86
N ASP A 412 6.80 -18.57 12.03
CA ASP A 412 7.60 -19.25 13.05
C ASP A 412 6.90 -20.50 13.62
N LYS A 413 5.57 -20.46 13.80
CA LYS A 413 4.74 -21.59 14.27
C LYS A 413 4.74 -22.80 13.32
N LEU A 414 5.09 -22.62 12.04
CA LEU A 414 5.20 -23.70 11.06
C LEU A 414 6.63 -24.26 10.94
N SER A 415 7.63 -23.60 11.55
CA SER A 415 9.05 -23.93 11.41
C SER A 415 9.58 -24.97 12.41
N GLU A 416 8.82 -25.30 13.47
CA GLU A 416 9.21 -26.35 14.44
C GLU A 416 9.28 -27.77 13.84
N ALA A 417 8.79 -27.98 12.60
CA ALA A 417 8.83 -29.27 11.90
C ALA A 417 9.84 -29.36 10.73
N SER A 418 10.55 -28.30 10.35
CA SER A 418 11.64 -28.37 9.35
C SER A 418 12.53 -27.13 9.38
N SER A 419 13.76 -27.33 9.86
CA SER A 419 14.86 -26.37 9.80
C SER A 419 15.35 -26.18 8.36
N CYS A 420 14.62 -25.46 7.51
CA CYS A 420 15.16 -24.92 6.26
C CYS A 420 14.39 -23.67 5.74
N HIS A 421 15.14 -22.56 5.59
CA HIS A 421 14.93 -21.34 4.78
C HIS A 421 14.14 -20.15 5.36
N ASN A 422 14.88 -19.19 5.93
CA ASN A 422 14.44 -17.87 6.38
C ASN A 422 14.96 -16.71 5.49
N ASP A 423 15.03 -16.87 4.17
CA ASP A 423 15.50 -15.79 3.28
C ASP A 423 14.38 -14.88 2.75
N HIS A 424 13.11 -15.29 2.86
CA HIS A 424 11.98 -14.41 2.52
C HIS A 424 11.62 -13.41 3.65
N LEU A 425 12.20 -13.62 4.85
CA LEU A 425 11.95 -12.86 6.08
C LEU A 425 13.06 -11.84 6.41
N LEU A 426 13.86 -11.46 5.41
CA LEU A 426 14.94 -10.46 5.56
C LEU A 426 14.50 -9.04 5.19
N ILE A 427 13.21 -8.82 4.91
CA ILE A 427 12.68 -7.47 4.63
C ILE A 427 12.61 -6.62 5.91
N THR A 428 12.42 -7.23 7.08
CA THR A 428 12.22 -6.52 8.36
C THR A 428 13.49 -6.43 9.22
N LYS A 429 14.39 -7.42 9.19
CA LYS A 429 15.65 -7.41 9.95
C LYS A 429 16.76 -6.53 9.35
N LYS A 430 16.65 -6.08 8.10
CA LYS A 430 17.56 -5.04 7.57
C LYS A 430 17.13 -3.69 8.13
N LYS A 431 17.81 -3.30 9.22
CA LYS A 431 17.85 -2.00 9.93
C LYS A 431 18.04 -0.72 9.05
N GLY A 432 17.74 -0.76 7.75
CA GLY A 432 17.99 0.32 6.81
C GLY A 432 16.97 0.46 5.67
N LEU A 433 15.88 -0.31 5.61
CA LEU A 433 14.81 0.00 4.67
C LEU A 433 13.93 1.11 5.27
N SER A 434 14.14 2.36 4.81
CA SER A 434 13.39 3.52 5.27
C SER A 434 11.88 3.25 5.23
N ASN A 435 11.19 3.58 6.32
CA ASN A 435 9.74 3.56 6.33
C ASN A 435 9.25 4.51 5.21
N PRO A 436 8.46 4.02 4.23
CA PRO A 436 8.05 4.85 3.11
C PRO A 436 7.21 6.06 3.58
N PHE A 437 6.50 5.94 4.70
CA PHE A 437 5.75 7.04 5.29
C PHE A 437 6.64 8.19 5.79
N THR A 438 7.90 7.94 6.15
CA THR A 438 8.82 9.00 6.62
C THR A 438 9.02 10.08 5.55
N ALA A 439 9.21 9.68 4.30
CA ALA A 439 9.45 10.61 3.20
C ALA A 439 8.23 11.51 2.92
N VAL A 440 7.03 10.92 2.87
CA VAL A 440 5.80 11.71 2.66
C VAL A 440 5.48 12.59 3.87
N ASN A 441 5.73 12.13 5.10
CA ASN A 441 5.56 12.93 6.31
C ASN A 441 6.44 14.19 6.27
N LEU A 442 7.73 14.03 5.91
CA LEU A 442 8.65 15.16 5.76
C LEU A 442 8.21 16.12 4.64
N SER A 443 7.76 15.59 3.51
CA SER A 443 7.23 16.40 2.40
C SER A 443 6.00 17.21 2.80
N ILE A 444 5.07 16.62 3.56
CA ILE A 444 3.88 17.31 4.09
C ILE A 444 4.29 18.40 5.08
N ARG A 445 5.22 18.14 6.00
CA ARG A 445 5.73 19.14 6.95
C ARG A 445 6.38 20.33 6.22
N LYS A 446 7.13 20.06 5.16
CA LYS A 446 7.73 21.10 4.32
C LYS A 446 6.64 21.97 3.67
N HIS A 447 5.66 21.36 3.00
CA HIS A 447 4.58 22.12 2.37
C HIS A 447 3.71 22.87 3.39
N LEU A 448 3.49 22.32 4.58
CA LEU A 448 2.83 23.01 5.68
C LEU A 448 3.62 24.27 6.08
N SER A 449 4.94 24.17 6.21
CA SER A 449 5.80 25.33 6.44
C SER A 449 5.69 26.35 5.30
N ASP A 450 5.68 25.91 4.04
CA ASP A 450 5.55 26.80 2.88
C ASP A 450 4.19 27.53 2.86
N LEU A 451 3.11 26.87 3.28
CA LEU A 451 1.77 27.47 3.43
C LEU A 451 1.75 28.54 4.53
N VAL A 452 2.33 28.25 5.69
CA VAL A 452 2.41 29.19 6.82
C VAL A 452 3.33 30.37 6.48
N GLU A 453 4.43 30.12 5.77
CA GLU A 453 5.31 31.18 5.24
C GLU A 453 4.55 32.05 4.24
N LYS A 454 3.74 31.45 3.36
CA LYS A 454 2.92 32.22 2.42
C LYS A 454 1.91 33.10 3.15
N LEU A 455 1.27 32.62 4.20
CA LEU A 455 0.38 33.43 5.04
C LEU A 455 1.13 34.57 5.73
N THR A 456 2.31 34.29 6.27
CA THR A 456 3.17 35.28 6.94
C THR A 456 3.60 36.37 5.95
N THR A 457 4.06 36.00 4.76
CA THR A 457 4.48 36.93 3.71
C THR A 457 3.33 37.80 3.19
N LEU A 458 2.10 37.27 3.14
CA LEU A 458 0.91 38.07 2.83
C LEU A 458 0.66 39.17 3.87
N LEU A 459 0.87 38.91 5.16
CA LEU A 459 0.81 39.94 6.18
C LEU A 459 2.00 40.90 6.10
N ALA A 460 3.22 40.38 6.00
CA ALA A 460 4.44 41.17 5.95
C ALA A 460 4.41 42.19 4.81
N THR A 461 3.98 41.77 3.60
CA THR A 461 3.82 42.67 2.45
C THR A 461 2.78 43.77 2.68
N ARG A 462 1.66 43.46 3.38
CA ARG A 462 0.65 44.46 3.77
C ARG A 462 1.20 45.44 4.80
N ILE A 463 1.93 44.94 5.79
CA ILE A 463 2.56 45.75 6.83
C ILE A 463 3.60 46.71 6.22
N ALA A 464 4.54 46.17 5.45
CA ALA A 464 5.60 46.95 4.79
C ALA A 464 5.03 48.03 3.88
N SER A 465 3.99 47.71 3.09
CA SER A 465 3.32 48.68 2.21
C SER A 465 2.71 49.86 2.99
N ARG A 466 2.16 49.63 4.19
CA ARG A 466 1.59 50.70 5.03
C ARG A 466 2.68 51.51 5.74
N LEU A 467 3.69 50.82 6.30
CA LEU A 467 4.79 51.47 7.01
C LEU A 467 5.68 52.31 6.10
N GLY A 468 5.88 51.92 4.84
CA GLY A 468 6.66 52.71 3.87
C GLY A 468 6.11 54.12 3.62
N THR A 469 4.80 54.35 3.87
CA THR A 469 4.16 55.66 3.76
C THR A 469 3.91 56.34 5.12
N TRP A 470 4.10 55.62 6.22
CA TRP A 470 3.76 56.12 7.55
C TRP A 470 4.67 57.25 8.00
N GLN A 471 4.12 58.17 8.80
CA GLN A 471 4.84 59.25 9.48
C GLN A 471 4.20 59.49 10.85
N PRO A 472 4.99 59.83 11.89
CA PRO A 472 4.45 60.14 13.22
C PRO A 472 3.81 61.53 13.20
N ARG A 473 2.48 61.57 13.11
CA ARG A 473 1.68 62.80 13.07
C ARG A 473 0.32 62.61 13.76
N PRO A 474 -0.25 63.65 14.38
CA PRO A 474 -1.63 63.63 14.83
C PRO A 474 -2.61 63.50 13.64
N PRO A 475 -3.78 62.87 13.82
CA PRO A 475 -4.25 62.20 15.03
C PRO A 475 -3.62 60.81 15.23
N THR A 476 -3.27 60.47 16.47
CA THR A 476 -2.85 59.11 16.87
C THR A 476 -4.08 58.34 17.38
N PRO A 477 -4.39 57.13 16.85
CA PRO A 477 -3.59 56.36 15.90
C PRO A 477 -3.76 56.83 14.44
N SER A 478 -2.64 56.85 13.72
CA SER A 478 -2.53 57.16 12.30
C SER A 478 -3.35 56.19 11.44
N ALA A 479 -3.68 56.62 10.23
CA ALA A 479 -4.48 55.82 9.31
C ALA A 479 -3.73 54.54 8.89
N GLU A 480 -2.41 54.63 8.76
CA GLU A 480 -1.53 53.54 8.35
C GLU A 480 -1.43 52.46 9.46
N LEU A 481 -1.28 52.85 10.73
CA LEU A 481 -1.27 51.90 11.87
C LEU A 481 -2.63 51.26 12.09
N ARG A 482 -3.72 52.02 11.93
CA ARG A 482 -5.08 51.46 11.92
C ARG A 482 -5.23 50.43 10.80
N ALA A 483 -4.71 50.70 9.60
CA ALA A 483 -4.77 49.75 8.49
C ALA A 483 -3.95 48.48 8.75
N VAL A 484 -2.80 48.58 9.43
CA VAL A 484 -2.02 47.41 9.88
C VAL A 484 -2.82 46.56 10.88
N CYS A 485 -3.37 47.20 11.92
CA CYS A 485 -4.20 46.53 12.93
C CYS A 485 -5.44 45.85 12.31
N GLN A 486 -6.10 46.53 11.36
CA GLN A 486 -7.22 45.97 10.60
C GLN A 486 -6.81 44.77 9.76
N ALA A 487 -5.61 44.78 9.15
CA ALA A 487 -5.13 43.64 8.37
C ALA A 487 -4.88 42.41 9.25
N LEU A 488 -4.28 42.59 10.43
CA LEU A 488 -4.08 41.52 11.42
C LEU A 488 -5.43 40.98 11.92
N THR A 489 -6.34 41.88 12.31
CA THR A 489 -7.68 41.51 12.80
C THR A 489 -8.46 40.73 11.74
N LYS A 490 -8.50 41.23 10.50
CA LYS A 490 -9.21 40.57 9.40
C LYS A 490 -8.64 39.19 9.10
N LEU A 491 -7.31 39.02 9.14
CA LEU A 491 -6.74 37.69 8.95
C LEU A 491 -7.20 36.74 10.06
N THR A 492 -7.04 37.15 11.32
CA THR A 492 -7.43 36.37 12.49
C THR A 492 -8.92 35.97 12.43
N GLU A 493 -9.82 36.91 12.13
CA GLU A 493 -11.25 36.62 11.94
C GLU A 493 -11.48 35.56 10.85
N THR A 494 -10.74 35.63 9.73
CA THR A 494 -10.92 34.71 8.61
C THR A 494 -10.27 33.33 8.78
N THR A 495 -9.38 33.13 9.76
CA THR A 495 -8.60 31.89 9.91
C THR A 495 -8.69 31.26 11.29
N SER A 496 -9.16 31.97 12.32
CA SER A 496 -9.22 31.50 13.72
C SER A 496 -10.13 30.30 13.96
N ASP A 497 -11.15 30.10 13.13
CA ASP A 497 -12.03 28.94 13.19
C ASP A 497 -11.41 27.69 12.52
N VAL A 498 -10.38 27.88 11.68
CA VAL A 498 -9.72 26.81 10.92
C VAL A 498 -8.37 26.41 11.53
N LEU A 499 -7.48 27.38 11.76
CA LEU A 499 -6.12 27.14 12.27
C LEU A 499 -6.14 26.74 13.75
N SER A 500 -5.15 25.95 14.17
CA SER A 500 -4.90 25.72 15.59
C SER A 500 -4.50 27.02 16.29
N SER A 501 -4.80 27.12 17.59
CA SER A 501 -4.42 28.27 18.42
C SER A 501 -2.92 28.55 18.33
N ASP A 502 -2.10 27.50 18.36
CA ASP A 502 -0.65 27.61 18.30
C ASP A 502 -0.17 28.15 16.95
N MET A 503 -0.70 27.62 15.84
CA MET A 503 -0.30 28.07 14.50
C MET A 503 -0.69 29.53 14.26
N LEU A 504 -1.90 29.93 14.67
CA LEU A 504 -2.36 31.31 14.56
C LEU A 504 -1.51 32.25 15.43
N THR A 505 -1.20 31.85 16.66
CA THR A 505 -0.37 32.65 17.58
C THR A 505 1.03 32.85 17.00
N ASN A 506 1.67 31.79 16.52
CA ASN A 506 3.00 31.87 15.90
C ASN A 506 3.01 32.76 14.65
N LEU A 507 1.96 32.68 13.82
CA LEU A 507 1.81 33.54 12.65
C LEU A 507 1.71 35.02 13.05
N LEU A 508 0.92 35.35 14.08
CA LEU A 508 0.76 36.72 14.57
C LEU A 508 2.04 37.26 15.21
N LEU A 509 2.75 36.44 15.99
CA LEU A 509 4.06 36.82 16.56
C LEU A 509 5.09 37.07 15.45
N ARG A 510 5.06 36.28 14.38
CA ARG A 510 5.94 36.51 13.24
C ARG A 510 5.60 37.79 12.50
N ALA A 511 4.31 38.08 12.31
CA ALA A 511 3.86 39.36 11.77
C ALA A 511 4.23 40.55 12.69
N HIS A 512 4.28 40.33 14.00
CA HIS A 512 4.76 41.33 14.96
C HIS A 512 6.26 41.64 14.79
N LEU A 513 7.09 40.62 14.58
CA LEU A 513 8.52 40.82 14.26
C LEU A 513 8.70 41.61 12.96
N GLU A 514 7.91 41.31 11.92
CA GLU A 514 7.92 42.05 10.65
C GLU A 514 7.47 43.51 10.83
N PHE A 515 6.48 43.76 11.69
CA PHE A 515 6.08 45.11 12.06
C PHE A 515 7.21 45.88 12.74
N LYS A 516 7.87 45.28 13.75
CA LYS A 516 9.02 45.91 14.43
C LYS A 516 10.16 46.23 13.46
N ALA A 517 10.51 45.28 12.59
CA ALA A 517 11.56 45.45 11.60
C ALA A 517 11.21 46.57 10.59
N GLY A 518 9.99 46.57 10.06
CA GLY A 518 9.51 47.60 9.13
C GLY A 518 9.44 48.99 9.78
N LEU A 519 9.01 49.07 11.04
CA LEU A 519 8.96 50.33 11.78
C LEU A 519 10.37 50.85 12.04
N ARG A 520 11.30 49.99 12.45
CA ARG A 520 12.72 50.34 12.64
C ARG A 520 13.34 50.93 11.39
N GLN A 521 13.13 50.28 10.25
CA GLN A 521 13.60 50.77 8.97
C GLN A 521 12.99 52.15 8.65
N ARG A 522 11.68 52.31 8.86
CA ARG A 522 11.01 53.58 8.59
C ARG A 522 11.47 54.72 9.50
N LEU A 523 11.72 54.44 10.78
CA LEU A 523 12.28 55.42 11.72
C LEU A 523 13.68 55.85 11.31
N ALA A 524 14.51 54.90 10.84
CA ALA A 524 15.83 55.21 10.28
C ALA A 524 15.73 56.08 9.03
N ASP A 525 14.82 55.78 8.09
CA ASP A 525 14.61 56.58 6.87
C ASP A 525 14.17 58.01 7.18
N LEU A 526 13.37 58.20 8.24
CA LEU A 526 12.94 59.50 8.72
C LEU A 526 13.97 60.18 9.64
N SER A 527 15.11 59.53 9.91
CA SER A 527 16.16 60.00 10.83
C SER A 527 15.63 60.30 12.24
N LEU A 528 14.70 59.48 12.73
CA LEU A 528 14.10 59.61 14.06
C LEU A 528 14.83 58.73 15.08
N PHE A 529 15.22 59.34 16.20
CA PHE A 529 15.96 58.70 17.29
C PHE A 529 15.24 58.93 18.62
N PRO A 530 15.47 58.07 19.63
CA PRO A 530 14.88 58.26 20.94
C PRO A 530 15.57 59.44 21.66
N ASP A 531 14.95 60.62 21.59
CA ASP A 531 15.44 61.89 22.13
C ASP A 531 14.58 62.45 23.29
N GLY A 532 13.51 61.74 23.66
CA GLY A 532 12.50 62.18 24.64
C GLY A 532 11.57 63.28 24.12
N GLY A 533 11.62 63.59 22.82
CA GLY A 533 10.89 64.67 22.19
C GLY A 533 9.43 64.33 21.86
N PRO A 534 8.67 65.30 21.34
CA PRO A 534 7.26 65.12 20.99
C PRO A 534 7.05 64.07 19.89
N GLN A 535 8.01 63.89 18.98
CA GLN A 535 7.93 62.86 17.95
C GLN A 535 8.10 61.46 18.53
N GLN A 536 9.02 61.26 19.48
CA GLN A 536 9.12 60.00 20.22
C GLN A 536 7.81 59.69 20.95
N GLY A 537 7.21 60.67 21.63
CA GLY A 537 5.91 60.49 22.30
C GLY A 537 4.78 60.07 21.35
N LEU A 538 4.79 60.54 20.10
CA LEU A 538 3.84 60.07 19.08
C LEU A 538 4.08 58.61 18.70
N VAL A 539 5.34 58.21 18.49
CA VAL A 539 5.69 56.80 18.19
C VAL A 539 5.30 55.88 19.34
N ASP A 540 5.58 56.26 20.58
CA ASP A 540 5.23 55.48 21.77
C ASP A 540 3.70 55.31 21.88
N SER A 541 2.93 56.37 21.60
CA SER A 541 1.46 56.28 21.60
C SER A 541 0.92 55.32 20.52
N GLU A 542 1.56 55.26 19.34
CA GLU A 542 1.21 54.33 18.27
C GLU A 542 1.56 52.88 18.63
N LEU A 543 2.72 52.67 19.26
CA LEU A 543 3.14 51.34 19.75
C LEU A 543 2.21 50.81 20.82
N VAL A 544 1.76 51.66 21.76
CA VAL A 544 0.77 51.28 22.77
C VAL A 544 -0.54 50.86 22.11
N PHE A 545 -1.02 51.61 21.11
CA PHE A 545 -2.21 51.26 20.34
C PHE A 545 -2.05 49.92 19.62
N TYR A 546 -0.94 49.74 18.90
CA TYR A 546 -0.63 48.51 18.17
C TYR A 546 -0.54 47.29 19.10
N MET A 547 0.17 47.39 20.22
CA MET A 547 0.32 46.30 21.20
C MET A 547 -1.02 45.95 21.85
N THR A 548 -1.87 46.95 22.12
CA THR A 548 -3.23 46.70 22.60
C THR A 548 -4.07 45.97 21.56
N CYS A 549 -3.91 46.29 20.28
CA CYS A 549 -4.57 45.54 19.21
C CYS A 549 -4.07 44.09 19.16
N LEU A 550 -2.76 43.85 19.15
CA LEU A 550 -2.14 42.53 19.04
C LEU A 550 -2.61 41.60 20.17
N ARG A 551 -2.61 42.07 21.42
CA ARG A 551 -3.05 41.31 22.60
C ARG A 551 -4.52 40.87 22.55
N ARG A 552 -5.36 41.60 21.82
CA ARG A 552 -6.80 41.31 21.69
C ARG A 552 -7.13 40.33 20.57
N LEU A 553 -6.16 39.97 19.73
CA LEU A 553 -6.43 39.11 18.56
C LEU A 553 -6.71 37.66 18.96
N THR A 554 -5.99 37.13 19.93
CA THR A 554 -6.17 35.75 20.42
C THR A 554 -6.00 35.70 21.93
N PRO A 555 -6.68 34.78 22.63
CA PRO A 555 -6.55 34.62 24.08
C PRO A 555 -5.11 34.29 24.51
N SER A 556 -4.37 33.55 23.67
CA SER A 556 -2.95 33.25 23.87
C SER A 556 -2.04 34.48 23.93
N LEU A 557 -2.45 35.60 23.31
CA LEU A 557 -1.66 36.83 23.24
C LEU A 557 -2.06 37.84 24.32
N GLU A 558 -3.07 37.58 25.15
CA GLU A 558 -3.57 38.53 26.15
C GLU A 558 -2.46 39.06 27.07
N HIS A 559 -1.55 38.17 27.47
CA HIS A 559 -0.44 38.45 28.38
C HIS A 559 0.89 38.67 27.65
N PHE A 560 0.89 38.77 26.32
CA PHE A 560 2.11 38.96 25.54
C PHE A 560 2.71 40.35 25.83
N ALA A 561 3.98 40.38 26.22
CA ALA A 561 4.72 41.61 26.52
C ALA A 561 5.95 41.72 25.63
N ASP A 562 6.11 42.89 25.00
CA ASP A 562 7.30 43.31 24.27
C ASP A 562 7.42 44.83 24.47
N ASP A 563 8.56 45.27 25.02
CA ASP A 563 8.83 46.68 25.29
C ASP A 563 9.07 47.48 24.00
N CYS A 564 9.18 46.80 22.85
CA CYS A 564 9.40 47.38 21.52
C CYS A 564 10.64 48.28 21.40
N ASN A 565 11.55 48.28 22.38
CA ASN A 565 12.76 49.11 22.37
C ASN A 565 13.64 48.88 21.13
N GLU A 566 13.59 47.66 20.57
CA GLU A 566 14.32 47.25 19.38
C GLU A 566 13.91 48.00 18.10
N VAL A 567 12.78 48.72 18.09
CA VAL A 567 12.35 49.50 16.93
C VAL A 567 13.21 50.74 16.71
N TRP A 568 13.92 51.24 17.72
CA TRP A 568 14.72 52.45 17.59
C TRP A 568 16.08 52.17 16.91
N PRO A 569 16.45 52.91 15.85
CA PRO A 569 17.74 52.74 15.19
C PRO A 569 18.89 53.16 16.13
N THR A 570 20.00 52.44 16.05
CA THR A 570 21.24 52.79 16.77
C THR A 570 21.91 53.97 16.08
N GLN A 571 22.25 55.04 16.81
CA GLN A 571 23.09 56.12 16.28
C GLN A 571 24.45 55.55 15.85
N SER A 572 24.71 55.48 14.55
CA SER A 572 26.09 55.36 14.09
C SER A 572 26.77 56.71 14.31
N ALA A 573 27.82 56.74 15.15
CA ALA A 573 28.65 57.93 15.30
C ALA A 573 29.09 58.44 13.91
N PRO A 574 29.06 59.76 13.65
CA PRO A 574 29.57 60.28 12.38
C PRO A 574 31.03 59.86 12.23
N LYS A 575 31.39 59.25 11.08
CA LYS A 575 32.79 59.04 10.72
C LYS A 575 33.42 60.43 10.61
N SER A 576 34.23 60.76 11.62
CA SER A 576 35.04 61.97 11.73
C SER A 576 36.00 62.14 10.57
#